data_AF-A0A927DLK0-F1
#
_entry.id   AF-A0A927DLK0-F1
#
_cell.length_a   1.000
_cell.length_b   1.000
_cell.length_c   1.000
_cell.angle_alpha   90.00
_cell.angle_beta   90.00
_cell.angle_gamma   90.00
#
_symmetry.space_group_name_H-M   'P 1'
#
loop_
_entity.id
_entity.type
_entity.pdbx_description
1 polymer ?
#
loop_
_entity_poly.entity_id
_entity_poly.type
_entity_poly.pdbx_seq_one_letter_code
_entity_poly.pdbx_strand_id
1 'polypeptide(L)'
;MEKPEAAMKAITRNLDREIWRDLMQRSGMLSLMDAQARDTWYRSLEYDNFPEISEANILSTFEQLHQNKDEVFERGVINVFRGLSWDYKTNSPCKFGSKIIVNNLVRWDRWGLHLNSGQQADRLADLERMLHLFSGKPIPRQPGKHHYSSGWSHPVRSG
;
A
#
# COMPACT_ATOMS: atom_id res chain seq x y z
N MET A 1 18.93 33.70 -19.67
CA MET A 1 18.21 33.83 -18.38
C MET A 1 17.35 32.61 -18.03
N GLU A 2 17.37 31.50 -18.79
CA GLU A 2 16.47 30.35 -18.57
C GLU A 2 16.81 29.44 -17.36
N LYS A 3 18.09 29.39 -16.96
CA LYS A 3 18.54 28.51 -15.86
C LYS A 3 17.84 28.76 -14.50
N PRO A 4 17.66 30.01 -14.02
CA PRO A 4 16.99 30.25 -12.73
C PRO A 4 15.51 29.88 -12.74
N GLU A 5 14.76 30.13 -13.83
CA GLU A 5 13.33 29.77 -13.91
C GLU A 5 13.12 28.26 -13.93
N ALA A 6 13.94 27.53 -14.69
CA ALA A 6 13.91 26.07 -14.73
C ALA A 6 14.23 25.47 -13.34
N ALA A 7 15.23 26.04 -12.64
CA ALA A 7 15.57 25.62 -11.28
C ALA A 7 14.43 25.87 -10.29
N MET A 8 13.78 27.04 -10.34
CA MET A 8 12.67 27.37 -9.46
C MET A 8 11.46 26.45 -9.67
N LYS A 9 11.14 26.12 -10.93
CA LYS A 9 10.08 25.15 -11.26
C LYS A 9 10.40 23.76 -10.70
N ALA A 10 11.65 23.29 -10.83
CA ALA A 10 12.06 21.99 -10.29
C ALA A 10 11.98 21.94 -8.76
N ILE A 11 12.36 23.03 -8.08
CA ILE A 11 12.23 23.14 -6.61
C ILE A 11 10.76 23.07 -6.20
N THR A 12 9.90 23.87 -6.84
CA THR A 12 8.45 23.90 -6.56
C THR A 12 7.84 22.52 -6.75
N ARG A 13 8.14 21.83 -7.86
CA ARG A 13 7.62 20.48 -8.11
C ARG A 13 8.09 19.43 -7.09
N ASN A 14 9.34 19.51 -6.64
CA ASN A 14 9.81 18.60 -5.59
C ASN A 14 9.08 18.83 -4.26
N LEU A 15 8.80 20.09 -3.91
CA LEU A 15 8.01 20.42 -2.72
C LEU A 15 6.57 19.91 -2.85
N ASP A 16 5.93 20.17 -3.99
CA ASP A 16 4.57 19.69 -4.26
C ASP A 16 4.46 18.17 -4.14
N ARG A 17 5.45 17.43 -4.66
CA ARG A 17 5.51 15.96 -4.56
C ARG A 17 5.52 15.49 -3.10
N GLU A 18 6.32 16.12 -2.25
CA GLU A 18 6.39 15.76 -0.83
C GLU A 18 5.12 16.16 -0.07
N ILE A 19 4.50 17.29 -0.41
CA ILE A 19 3.21 17.70 0.17
C ILE A 19 2.12 16.67 -0.20
N TRP A 20 2.02 16.28 -1.46
CA TRP A 20 1.06 15.26 -1.90
C TRP A 20 1.29 13.92 -1.21
N ARG A 21 2.54 13.51 -1.02
CA ARG A 21 2.88 12.30 -0.29
C ARG A 21 2.39 12.36 1.16
N ASP A 22 2.63 13.46 1.86
CA ASP A 22 2.21 13.66 3.25
C ASP A 22 0.67 13.73 3.36
N LEU A 23 0.00 14.46 2.48
CA LEU A 23 -1.48 14.53 2.43
C LEU A 23 -2.12 13.15 2.27
N MET A 24 -1.62 12.35 1.31
CA MET A 24 -2.12 11.00 1.08
C MET A 24 -1.84 10.05 2.24
N GLN A 25 -0.72 10.24 2.93
CA GLN A 25 -0.37 9.43 4.09
C GLN A 25 -1.22 9.79 5.32
N ARG A 26 -1.48 11.08 5.56
CA ARG A 26 -2.25 11.58 6.73
C ARG A 26 -3.74 11.38 6.60
N SER A 27 -4.28 11.50 5.39
CA SER A 27 -5.70 11.25 5.11
C SER A 27 -6.12 9.79 5.27
N GLY A 28 -5.15 8.86 5.32
CA GLY A 28 -5.43 7.43 5.35
C GLY A 28 -5.86 6.86 4.00
N MET A 29 -5.91 7.65 2.93
CA MET A 29 -6.41 7.22 1.63
C MET A 29 -5.59 6.06 1.04
N LEU A 30 -4.27 6.07 1.24
CA LEU A 30 -3.38 4.97 0.80
C LEU A 30 -3.74 3.62 1.42
N SER A 31 -4.37 3.62 2.60
CA SER A 31 -4.76 2.39 3.30
C SER A 31 -6.03 1.75 2.73
N LEU A 32 -6.90 2.57 2.12
CA LEU A 32 -8.11 2.16 1.42
C LEU A 32 -7.81 1.66 0.01
N MET A 33 -6.74 2.18 -0.60
CA MET A 33 -6.33 1.79 -1.94
C MET A 33 -5.83 0.34 -2.02
N ASP A 34 -6.22 -0.35 -3.09
CA ASP A 34 -5.59 -1.61 -3.48
C ASP A 34 -4.17 -1.39 -4.04
N ALA A 35 -3.38 -2.46 -4.16
CA ALA A 35 -2.00 -2.37 -4.65
C ALA A 35 -1.85 -1.68 -6.01
N GLN A 36 -2.78 -1.85 -6.95
CA GLN A 36 -2.75 -1.22 -8.27
C GLN A 36 -3.00 0.28 -8.19
N ALA A 37 -3.99 0.72 -7.42
CA ALA A 37 -4.27 2.14 -7.21
C ALA A 37 -3.10 2.84 -6.54
N ARG A 38 -2.48 2.20 -5.53
CA ARG A 38 -1.26 2.71 -4.90
C ARG A 38 -0.08 2.80 -5.85
N ASP A 39 0.18 1.76 -6.64
CA ASP A 39 1.28 1.77 -7.61
C ASP A 39 1.09 2.88 -8.64
N THR A 40 -0.14 3.06 -9.13
CA THR A 40 -0.51 4.16 -10.02
C THR A 40 -0.21 5.52 -9.38
N TRP A 41 -0.59 5.71 -8.12
CA TRP A 41 -0.29 6.94 -7.38
C TRP A 41 1.21 7.17 -7.17
N TYR A 42 1.97 6.13 -6.82
CA TYR A 42 3.43 6.30 -6.67
C TYR A 42 4.10 6.64 -8.00
N ARG A 43 3.69 6.01 -9.10
CA ARG A 43 4.17 6.37 -10.44
C ARG A 43 3.78 7.79 -10.83
N SER A 44 2.59 8.27 -10.47
CA SER A 44 2.20 9.65 -10.77
C SER A 44 3.11 10.66 -10.06
N LEU A 45 3.56 10.35 -8.83
CA LEU A 45 4.56 11.13 -8.11
C LEU A 45 5.96 11.05 -8.76
N GLU A 46 6.37 9.87 -9.24
CA GLU A 46 7.69 9.67 -9.87
C GLU A 46 7.81 10.39 -11.22
N TYR A 47 6.74 10.37 -12.03
CA TYR A 47 6.71 10.99 -13.37
C TYR A 47 6.18 12.43 -13.38
N ASP A 48 6.09 13.07 -12.21
CA ASP A 48 5.58 14.44 -12.04
C ASP A 48 4.21 14.70 -12.70
N ASN A 49 3.37 13.66 -12.68
CA ASN A 49 2.01 13.66 -13.20
C ASN A 49 1.01 13.82 -12.06
N PHE A 50 1.15 14.89 -11.29
CA PHE A 50 0.23 15.26 -10.21
C PHE A 50 -0.19 16.73 -10.35
N PRO A 51 -1.36 17.11 -9.81
CA PRO A 51 -1.81 18.50 -9.82
C PRO A 51 -0.86 19.41 -9.02
N GLU A 52 -0.69 20.66 -9.45
CA GLU A 52 0.01 21.66 -8.63
C GLU A 52 -0.68 21.81 -7.27
N ILE A 53 0.09 22.09 -6.21
CA ILE A 53 -0.49 22.35 -4.90
C ILE A 53 -1.28 23.66 -4.93
N SER A 54 -2.60 23.54 -4.81
CA SER A 54 -3.54 24.64 -4.58
C SER A 54 -4.74 24.10 -3.81
N GLU A 55 -5.47 24.96 -3.12
CA GLU A 55 -6.68 24.55 -2.38
C GLU A 55 -7.69 23.85 -3.30
N ALA A 56 -7.94 24.42 -4.49
CA ALA A 56 -8.86 23.85 -5.47
C ALA A 56 -8.41 22.46 -5.95
N ASN A 57 -7.11 22.28 -6.25
CA ASN A 57 -6.59 20.99 -6.69
C ASN A 57 -6.61 19.94 -5.58
N ILE A 58 -6.30 20.34 -4.34
CA ILE A 58 -6.39 19.46 -3.16
C ILE A 58 -7.82 18.99 -2.97
N LEU A 59 -8.78 19.93 -2.91
CA LEU A 59 -10.19 19.60 -2.74
C LEU A 59 -10.70 18.68 -3.85
N SER A 60 -10.45 19.03 -5.11
CA SER A 60 -10.89 18.22 -6.26
C SER A 60 -10.27 16.82 -6.25
N THR A 61 -8.98 16.69 -5.91
CA THR A 61 -8.32 15.37 -5.83
C THR A 61 -8.93 14.53 -4.71
N PHE A 62 -9.12 15.10 -3.52
CA PHE A 62 -9.69 14.37 -2.40
C PHE A 62 -11.16 14.02 -2.61
N GLU A 63 -11.92 14.86 -3.29
CA GLU A 63 -13.30 14.57 -3.70
C GLU A 63 -13.36 13.36 -4.65
N GLN A 64 -12.52 13.33 -5.69
CA GLN A 64 -12.42 12.18 -6.58
C GLN A 64 -12.01 10.90 -5.85
N LEU A 65 -11.03 11.00 -4.95
CA LEU A 65 -10.58 9.88 -4.14
C LEU A 65 -11.70 9.36 -3.24
N HIS A 66 -12.51 10.25 -2.66
CA HIS A 66 -13.64 9.89 -1.82
C HIS A 66 -14.78 9.25 -2.63
N GLN A 67 -15.08 9.78 -3.82
CA GLN A 67 -16.09 9.24 -4.72
C GLN A 67 -15.73 7.80 -5.18
N ASN A 68 -14.44 7.56 -5.44
CA ASN A 68 -13.96 6.26 -5.92
C ASN A 68 -13.55 5.30 -4.80
N LYS A 69 -13.64 5.69 -3.52
CA LYS A 69 -13.07 4.94 -2.40
C LYS A 69 -13.66 3.53 -2.28
N ASP A 70 -14.97 3.39 -2.51
CA ASP A 70 -15.68 2.13 -2.33
C ASP A 70 -15.34 1.15 -3.46
N GLU A 71 -15.24 1.62 -4.71
CA GLU A 71 -14.83 0.81 -5.85
C GLU A 71 -13.39 0.27 -5.70
N VAL A 72 -12.46 1.16 -5.34
CA VAL A 72 -11.05 0.78 -5.14
C VAL A 72 -10.93 -0.21 -3.97
N PHE A 73 -11.73 -0.02 -2.93
CA PHE A 73 -11.81 -0.93 -1.80
C PHE A 73 -12.34 -2.31 -2.21
N GLU A 74 -13.49 -2.38 -2.88
CA GLU A 74 -14.09 -3.63 -3.37
C GLU A 74 -13.15 -4.40 -4.29
N ARG A 75 -12.50 -3.69 -5.22
CA ARG A 75 -11.47 -4.27 -6.10
C ARG A 75 -10.31 -4.85 -5.30
N GLY A 76 -9.89 -4.17 -4.22
CA GLY A 76 -8.88 -4.68 -3.29
C GLY A 76 -9.29 -6.01 -2.66
N VAL A 77 -10.52 -6.13 -2.15
CA VAL A 77 -11.06 -7.37 -1.59
C VAL A 77 -11.01 -8.50 -2.62
N ILE A 78 -11.51 -8.21 -3.83
CA ILE A 78 -11.56 -9.18 -4.93
C ILE A 78 -10.16 -9.64 -5.32
N ASN A 79 -9.19 -8.71 -5.41
CA ASN A 79 -7.82 -9.03 -5.78
C ASN A 79 -7.11 -9.89 -4.74
N VAL A 80 -7.42 -9.71 -3.45
CA VAL A 80 -6.93 -10.61 -2.38
C VAL A 80 -7.42 -12.04 -2.64
N PHE A 81 -8.73 -12.24 -2.85
CA PHE A 81 -9.30 -13.58 -3.12
C PHE A 81 -8.77 -14.21 -4.41
N ARG A 82 -8.62 -13.41 -5.48
CA ARG A 82 -7.99 -13.86 -6.74
C ARG A 82 -6.53 -14.23 -6.57
N GLY A 83 -5.83 -13.60 -5.63
CA GLY A 83 -4.41 -13.84 -5.35
C GLY A 83 -4.12 -15.08 -4.51
N LEU A 84 -5.15 -15.69 -3.90
CA LEU A 84 -5.03 -16.93 -3.13
C LEU A 84 -4.98 -18.15 -4.06
N SER A 85 -4.16 -19.15 -3.73
CA SER A 85 -4.19 -20.44 -4.42
C SER A 85 -5.50 -21.17 -4.11
N TRP A 86 -6.12 -21.74 -5.14
CA TRP A 86 -7.37 -22.48 -5.04
C TRP A 86 -7.16 -23.99 -4.83
N ASP A 87 -5.90 -24.43 -4.72
CA ASP A 87 -5.56 -25.83 -4.42
C ASP A 87 -5.92 -26.22 -2.98
N TYR A 88 -6.11 -25.21 -2.12
CA TYR A 88 -6.46 -25.39 -0.73
C TYR A 88 -7.97 -25.26 -0.53
N LYS A 89 -8.60 -26.32 -0.01
CA LYS A 89 -10.04 -26.34 0.34
C LYS A 89 -10.49 -25.21 1.28
N THR A 90 -9.56 -24.61 2.02
CA THR A 90 -9.83 -23.53 2.99
C THR A 90 -9.85 -22.14 2.35
N ASN A 91 -9.20 -21.97 1.20
CA ASN A 91 -9.25 -20.73 0.42
C ASN A 91 -10.52 -20.76 -0.44
N SER A 92 -11.47 -19.87 -0.15
CA SER A 92 -12.71 -19.74 -0.93
C SER A 92 -12.72 -18.40 -1.66
N PRO A 93 -13.13 -18.36 -2.95
CA PRO A 93 -13.16 -17.12 -3.73
C PRO A 93 -14.21 -16.11 -3.27
N CYS A 94 -15.17 -16.54 -2.44
CA CYS A 94 -16.33 -15.73 -2.05
C CYS A 94 -16.46 -15.50 -0.54
N LYS A 95 -15.55 -16.06 0.29
CA LYS A 95 -15.60 -15.88 1.75
C LYS A 95 -14.25 -16.13 2.41
N PHE A 96 -14.00 -15.42 3.50
CA PHE A 96 -12.92 -15.77 4.42
C PHE A 96 -13.35 -16.94 5.31
N GLY A 97 -12.55 -18.01 5.32
CA GLY A 97 -12.69 -19.10 6.27
C GLY A 97 -11.93 -18.82 7.56
N SER A 98 -12.02 -19.74 8.52
CA SER A 98 -11.22 -19.71 9.76
C SER A 98 -9.70 -19.90 9.51
N LYS A 99 -9.32 -20.30 8.31
CA LYS A 99 -7.93 -20.49 7.87
C LYS A 99 -7.78 -20.01 6.43
N ILE A 100 -6.71 -19.27 6.17
CA ILE A 100 -6.28 -18.83 4.83
C ILE A 100 -4.85 -19.30 4.64
N ILE A 101 -4.54 -19.84 3.45
CA ILE A 101 -3.20 -20.31 3.11
C ILE A 101 -2.64 -19.44 1.99
N VAL A 102 -1.51 -18.79 2.24
CA VAL A 102 -0.80 -17.94 1.27
C VAL A 102 0.51 -18.62 0.89
N ASN A 103 0.69 -18.87 -0.40
CA ASN A 103 1.89 -19.51 -0.91
C ASN A 103 3.07 -18.55 -0.94
N ASN A 104 4.27 -19.11 -0.72
CA ASN A 104 5.54 -18.42 -0.94
C ASN A 104 5.62 -17.07 -0.19
N LEU A 105 5.02 -16.98 1.00
CA LEU A 105 5.04 -15.75 1.78
C LEU A 105 6.44 -15.47 2.37
N VAL A 106 7.14 -16.55 2.72
CA VAL A 106 8.44 -16.51 3.36
C VAL A 106 9.43 -17.37 2.60
N ARG A 107 10.70 -16.96 2.62
CA ARG A 107 11.84 -17.77 2.24
C ARG A 107 12.68 -18.08 3.47
N TRP A 108 13.36 -19.21 3.42
CA TRP A 108 14.34 -19.60 4.42
C TRP A 108 15.72 -19.64 3.77
N ASP A 109 16.68 -18.95 4.35
CA ASP A 109 18.08 -19.02 3.95
C ASP A 109 19.01 -19.08 5.18
N ARG A 110 20.33 -19.00 4.96
CA ARG A 110 21.34 -19.08 6.02
C ARG A 110 21.23 -17.97 7.09
N TRP A 111 20.48 -16.91 6.81
CA TRP A 111 20.22 -15.78 7.70
C TRP A 111 18.84 -15.87 8.37
N GLY A 112 18.09 -16.95 8.14
CA GLY A 112 16.83 -17.25 8.81
C GLY A 112 15.61 -17.11 7.91
N LEU A 113 14.47 -16.80 8.54
CA LEU A 113 13.19 -16.64 7.87
C LEU A 113 13.01 -15.19 7.41
N HIS A 114 12.77 -15.00 6.11
CA HIS A 114 12.56 -13.68 5.52
C HIS A 114 11.24 -13.64 4.76
N LEU A 115 10.48 -12.54 4.87
CA LEU A 115 9.34 -12.33 3.99
C LEU A 115 9.83 -12.16 2.55
N ASN A 116 9.12 -12.78 1.60
CA ASN A 116 9.35 -12.50 0.20
C ASN A 116 8.88 -11.08 -0.12
N SER A 117 9.81 -10.24 -0.56
CA SER A 117 9.57 -8.84 -0.91
C SER A 117 8.76 -8.69 -2.19
N GLY A 118 8.16 -7.51 -2.40
CA GLY A 118 7.39 -7.19 -3.60
C GLY A 118 5.95 -7.69 -3.49
N GLN A 119 5.42 -8.28 -4.56
CA GLN A 119 4.00 -8.62 -4.67
C GLN A 119 3.49 -9.54 -3.54
N GLN A 120 4.33 -10.41 -2.98
CA GLN A 120 3.95 -11.29 -1.87
C GLN A 120 3.73 -10.52 -0.58
N ALA A 121 4.60 -9.57 -0.25
CA ALA A 121 4.44 -8.68 0.89
C ALA A 121 3.22 -7.76 0.71
N ASP A 122 2.99 -7.25 -0.51
CA ASP A 122 1.82 -6.43 -0.83
C ASP A 122 0.51 -7.22 -0.65
N ARG A 123 0.46 -8.49 -1.09
CA ARG A 123 -0.70 -9.39 -0.88
C ARG A 123 -0.98 -9.62 0.60
N LEU A 124 0.05 -9.83 1.43
CA LEU A 124 -0.13 -9.98 2.88
C LEU A 124 -0.65 -8.69 3.52
N ALA A 125 -0.06 -7.54 3.18
CA ALA A 125 -0.51 -6.26 3.69
C ALA A 125 -1.95 -5.95 3.27
N ASP A 126 -2.34 -6.30 2.04
CA ASP A 126 -3.71 -6.14 1.56
C ASP A 126 -4.68 -7.05 2.33
N LEU A 127 -4.33 -8.33 2.55
CA LEU A 127 -5.13 -9.24 3.37
C LEU A 127 -5.27 -8.74 4.81
N GLU A 128 -4.18 -8.29 5.44
CA GLU A 128 -4.20 -7.76 6.80
C GLU A 128 -5.15 -6.56 6.94
N ARG A 129 -5.07 -5.60 6.00
CA ARG A 129 -5.96 -4.43 6.00
C ARG A 129 -7.42 -4.82 5.83
N MET A 130 -7.70 -5.77 4.94
CA MET A 130 -9.07 -6.28 4.76
C MET A 130 -9.61 -6.92 6.04
N LEU A 131 -8.81 -7.76 6.72
CA LEU A 131 -9.22 -8.38 7.98
C LEU A 131 -9.47 -7.35 9.09
N HIS A 132 -8.66 -6.29 9.17
CA HIS A 132 -8.89 -5.21 10.12
C HIS A 132 -10.19 -4.47 9.84
N LEU A 133 -10.43 -4.12 8.58
CA LEU A 133 -11.64 -3.41 8.18
C LEU A 133 -12.90 -4.24 8.44
N PHE A 134 -12.93 -5.53 8.08
CA PHE A 134 -14.06 -6.41 8.41
C PHE A 134 -14.24 -6.62 9.91
N SER A 135 -13.17 -6.45 10.71
CA SER A 135 -13.23 -6.54 12.17
C SER A 135 -13.59 -5.21 12.84
N GLY A 136 -13.84 -4.13 12.08
CA GLY A 136 -14.06 -2.78 12.62
C GLY A 136 -12.83 -2.21 13.34
N LYS A 137 -11.64 -2.77 13.10
CA LYS A 137 -10.37 -2.33 13.69
C LYS A 137 -9.75 -1.25 12.81
N PRO A 138 -8.95 -0.34 13.39
CA PRO A 138 -8.21 0.64 12.61
C PRO A 138 -7.30 -0.08 11.60
N ILE A 139 -7.26 0.43 10.38
CA ILE A 139 -6.42 -0.14 9.32
C ILE A 139 -4.95 0.09 9.68
N PRO A 140 -4.12 -0.96 9.72
CA PRO A 140 -2.72 -0.82 10.11
C PRO A 140 -1.99 0.08 9.11
N ARG A 141 -1.21 1.02 9.66
CA ARG A 141 -0.39 1.95 8.87
C ARG A 141 0.68 1.15 8.16
N GLN A 142 0.77 1.29 6.83
CA GLN A 142 1.85 0.64 6.09
C GLN A 142 3.20 1.21 6.54
N PRO A 143 4.16 0.35 6.93
CA PRO A 143 5.55 0.77 6.99
C PRO A 143 6.00 1.09 5.56
N GLY A 144 6.79 2.16 5.37
CA GLY A 144 7.40 2.43 4.07
C GLY A 144 8.16 1.20 3.56
N LYS A 145 8.32 1.04 2.23
CA LYS A 145 8.87 -0.16 1.57
C LYS A 145 10.24 -0.65 2.12
N HIS A 146 10.91 0.14 2.96
CA HIS A 146 12.16 -0.18 3.65
C HIS A 146 12.04 -0.83 5.03
N HIS A 147 10.84 -0.93 5.62
CA HIS A 147 10.70 -1.33 7.03
C HIS A 147 10.44 -2.82 7.28
N TYR A 148 10.29 -3.65 6.24
CA TYR A 148 10.01 -5.07 6.42
C TYR A 148 11.25 -5.93 6.73
N SER A 149 12.44 -5.34 6.90
CA SER A 149 13.70 -6.09 7.07
C SER A 149 14.10 -6.42 8.51
N SER A 150 13.35 -6.03 9.55
CA SER A 150 13.89 -6.10 10.93
C SER A 150 12.95 -6.56 12.05
N GLY A 151 11.76 -7.08 11.75
CA GLY A 151 10.71 -7.28 12.77
C GLY A 151 10.66 -8.60 13.54
N TRP A 152 11.35 -9.66 13.14
CA TRP A 152 11.16 -11.00 13.73
C TRP A 152 12.42 -11.56 14.38
N SER A 153 12.99 -10.83 15.34
CA SER A 153 13.98 -11.41 16.26
C SER A 153 13.25 -12.27 17.30
N HIS A 154 13.40 -13.59 17.22
CA HIS A 154 12.95 -14.47 18.31
C HIS A 154 13.83 -14.26 19.55
N PRO A 155 13.28 -14.32 20.77
CA PRO A 155 14.09 -14.34 21.98
C PRO A 155 14.91 -15.64 21.98
N VAL A 156 16.23 -15.50 22.07
CA VAL A 156 17.15 -16.61 22.30
C VAL A 156 16.72 -17.27 23.62
N ARG A 157 16.19 -18.50 23.54
CA ARG A 157 16.06 -19.34 24.73
C ARG A 157 17.46 -19.73 25.17
N SER A 158 17.90 -19.19 26.29
CA SER A 158 19.03 -19.69 27.05
C SER A 158 18.65 -21.06 27.62
N GLY A 159 19.36 -22.10 27.20
CA GLY A 159 19.41 -23.42 27.82
C GLY A 159 20.86 -23.75 28.13
#